data_AF-A0A7X7XEH9-F1
#
_entry.id   AF-A0A7X7XEH9-F1
#
_cell.length_a   1.000
_cell.length_b   1.000
_cell.length_c   1.000
_cell.angle_alpha   90.00
_cell.angle_beta   90.00
_cell.angle_gamma   90.00
#
_symmetry.space_group_name_H-M   'P 1'
#
loop_
_entity.id
_entity.type
_entity.pdbx_description
1 polymer ?
#
loop_
_entity_poly.entity_id
_entity_poly.type
_entity_poly.pdbx_seq_one_letter_code
_entity_poly.pdbx_strand_id
1 'polypeptide(L)'
;MGDLAAIANDVAYLTGNAVFGALRTRVINTSLAACGSRYGRGWIQTGGVRGDVDDVLRSTILKNLGDVWSEAEGMAEKFFSSASVLSRLEKTGIVCRASAESIGLVGMAARASGVPRDVRADHPWGGYADVPLRPVTQESGDVLARAFIRYLEIRQSLEVIRQRLEDLPDGAARSTSAHATLPPDRLAVSLVEGWRGEILHAVVTGGDGRVIRYRVKDPSVHNWFGLALAVRHNGISDFPLCNKSFNLSYCGHDL
;
A
#
# COMPACT_ATOMS: atom_id res chain seq x y z
N MET A 1 -7.53 1.08 4.81
CA MET A 1 -8.68 0.81 5.70
C MET A 1 -8.47 -0.35 6.65
N GLY A 2 -8.12 -1.56 6.19
CA GLY A 2 -7.92 -2.71 7.09
C GLY A 2 -6.92 -2.46 8.22
N ASP A 3 -5.84 -1.73 7.94
CA ASP A 3 -4.86 -1.34 8.96
C ASP A 3 -5.42 -0.37 9.99
N LEU A 4 -6.22 0.62 9.57
CA LEU A 4 -6.89 1.53 10.50
C LEU A 4 -7.89 0.78 11.39
N ALA A 5 -8.60 -0.20 10.85
CA ALA A 5 -9.49 -1.06 11.62
C ALA A 5 -8.74 -1.81 12.73
N ALA A 6 -7.55 -2.33 12.40
CA ALA A 6 -6.76 -3.10 13.34
C ALA A 6 -6.04 -2.22 14.37
N ILE A 7 -5.54 -1.05 13.98
CA ILE A 7 -5.00 -0.06 14.92
C ILE A 7 -6.11 0.39 15.89
N ALA A 8 -7.32 0.63 15.38
CA ALA A 8 -8.48 0.95 16.23
C ALA A 8 -8.80 -0.16 17.23
N ASN A 9 -8.68 -1.42 16.83
CA ASN A 9 -8.85 -2.56 17.73
C ASN A 9 -7.82 -2.56 18.87
N ASP A 10 -6.55 -2.31 18.56
CA ASP A 10 -5.46 -2.37 19.54
C ASP A 10 -5.52 -1.25 20.61
N VAL A 11 -6.27 -0.19 20.33
CA VAL A 11 -6.59 0.89 21.29
C VAL A 11 -8.01 0.78 21.86
N ALA A 12 -8.67 -0.37 21.68
CA ALA A 12 -10.04 -0.64 22.12
C ALA A 12 -11.11 0.33 21.56
N TYR A 13 -10.85 0.97 20.43
CA TYR A 13 -11.79 1.83 19.73
C TYR A 13 -12.69 1.01 18.79
N LEU A 14 -13.61 0.25 19.39
CA LEU A 14 -14.46 -0.75 18.71
C LEU A 14 -15.27 -0.18 17.55
N THR A 15 -15.77 1.06 17.68
CA THR A 15 -16.53 1.72 16.61
C THR A 15 -15.69 1.91 15.35
N GLY A 16 -14.45 2.36 15.49
CA GLY A 16 -13.54 2.49 14.34
C GLY A 16 -13.14 1.14 13.76
N ASN A 17 -12.91 0.13 14.61
CA ASN A 17 -12.66 -1.23 14.13
C ASN A 17 -13.81 -1.77 13.26
N ALA A 18 -15.04 -1.67 13.74
CA ALA A 18 -16.22 -2.16 13.04
C ALA A 18 -16.44 -1.42 11.71
N VAL A 19 -16.39 -0.09 11.71
CA VAL A 19 -16.65 0.71 10.51
C VAL A 19 -15.55 0.51 9.47
N PHE A 20 -14.26 0.67 9.82
CA PHE A 20 -13.19 0.46 8.85
C PHE A 20 -13.13 -1.00 8.34
N GLY A 21 -13.50 -1.97 9.17
CA GLY A 21 -13.61 -3.38 8.78
C GLY A 21 -14.73 -3.64 7.77
N ALA A 22 -15.91 -3.05 7.99
CA ALA A 22 -17.03 -3.13 7.05
C ALA A 22 -16.70 -2.46 5.71
N LEU A 23 -16.07 -1.28 5.74
CA LEU A 23 -15.68 -0.54 4.53
C LEU A 23 -14.62 -1.30 3.71
N ARG A 24 -13.66 -1.96 4.38
CA ARG A 24 -12.74 -2.88 3.69
C ARG A 24 -13.50 -3.95 2.90
N THR A 25 -14.56 -4.50 3.48
CA THR A 25 -15.37 -5.55 2.83
C THR A 25 -16.07 -5.02 1.57
N ARG A 26 -16.58 -3.78 1.61
CA ARG A 26 -17.15 -3.15 0.41
C ARG A 26 -16.12 -2.99 -0.70
N VAL A 27 -14.91 -2.50 -0.39
CA VAL A 27 -13.84 -2.34 -1.38
C VAL A 27 -13.41 -3.66 -2.02
N ILE A 28 -13.21 -4.72 -1.23
CA ILE A 28 -12.84 -6.02 -1.82
C ILE A 28 -13.99 -6.64 -2.62
N ASN A 29 -15.25 -6.32 -2.30
CA ASN A 29 -16.38 -6.74 -3.13
C ASN A 29 -16.44 -5.94 -4.45
N THR A 30 -16.00 -4.68 -4.47
CA THR A 30 -15.78 -3.94 -5.73
C THR A 30 -14.72 -4.61 -6.59
N SER A 31 -13.60 -5.06 -6.00
CA SER A 31 -12.61 -5.88 -6.73
C SER A 31 -13.19 -7.19 -7.24
N LEU A 32 -14.04 -7.85 -6.46
CA LEU A 32 -14.74 -9.07 -6.89
C LEU A 32 -15.63 -8.81 -8.11
N ALA A 33 -16.40 -7.72 -8.12
CA ALA A 33 -17.23 -7.34 -9.26
C ALA A 33 -16.38 -7.03 -10.51
N ALA A 34 -15.23 -6.37 -10.34
CA ALA A 34 -14.35 -6.04 -11.44
C ALA A 34 -13.65 -7.27 -12.05
N CYS A 35 -13.08 -8.15 -11.22
CA CYS A 35 -12.13 -9.17 -11.68
C CYS A 35 -12.43 -10.61 -11.27
N GLY A 36 -13.57 -10.87 -10.63
CA GLY A 36 -13.91 -12.20 -10.10
C GLY A 36 -13.10 -12.61 -8.86
N SER A 37 -12.33 -11.69 -8.27
CA SER A 37 -11.54 -11.95 -7.07
C SER A 37 -11.61 -10.81 -6.06
N ARG A 38 -11.96 -11.13 -4.82
CA ARG A 38 -11.92 -10.16 -3.70
C ARG A 38 -10.54 -9.52 -3.50
N TYR A 39 -9.49 -10.20 -3.92
CA TYR A 39 -8.11 -9.75 -3.73
C TYR A 39 -7.44 -9.34 -5.04
N GLY A 40 -8.19 -9.11 -6.12
CA GLY A 40 -7.61 -8.68 -7.40
C GLY A 40 -6.84 -9.76 -8.15
N ARG A 41 -6.92 -11.03 -7.72
CA ARG A 41 -6.07 -12.11 -8.27
C ARG A 41 -6.41 -12.39 -9.73
N GLY A 42 -5.38 -12.37 -10.57
CA GLY A 42 -5.49 -12.73 -11.99
C GLY A 42 -6.00 -11.63 -12.91
N TRP A 43 -6.26 -10.42 -12.38
CA TRP A 43 -6.63 -9.27 -13.20
C TRP A 43 -5.45 -8.74 -14.02
N ILE A 44 -4.33 -8.44 -13.35
CA ILE A 44 -3.09 -8.02 -14.00
C ILE A 44 -2.41 -9.27 -14.57
N GLN A 45 -2.04 -9.21 -15.85
CA GLN A 45 -1.35 -10.28 -16.56
C GLN A 45 -0.15 -9.70 -17.33
N THR A 46 0.74 -10.56 -17.81
CA THR A 46 1.78 -10.12 -18.74
C THR A 46 1.13 -9.53 -19.98
N GLY A 47 1.52 -8.31 -20.36
CA GLY A 47 0.98 -7.63 -21.54
C GLY A 47 -0.31 -6.84 -21.31
N GLY A 48 -0.86 -6.77 -20.09
CA GLY A 48 -2.02 -5.91 -19.79
C GLY A 48 -2.91 -6.46 -18.69
N VAL A 49 -4.22 -6.30 -18.86
CA VAL A 49 -5.24 -6.81 -17.91
C VAL A 49 -6.16 -7.83 -18.57
N ARG A 50 -6.76 -8.70 -17.76
CA ARG A 50 -7.62 -9.80 -18.23
C ARG A 50 -8.91 -9.30 -18.88
N GLY A 51 -9.51 -8.24 -18.33
CA GLY A 51 -10.77 -7.67 -18.79
C GLY A 51 -10.68 -6.16 -18.83
N ASP A 52 -11.46 -5.57 -19.71
CA ASP A 52 -11.60 -4.12 -19.82
C ASP A 52 -12.64 -3.58 -18.81
N VAL A 53 -12.69 -2.25 -18.65
CA VAL A 53 -13.64 -1.56 -17.78
C VAL A 53 -14.71 -0.88 -18.64
N ASP A 54 -15.86 -1.53 -18.78
CA ASP A 54 -17.04 -0.94 -19.42
C ASP A 54 -17.69 0.15 -18.54
N ASP A 55 -18.62 0.91 -19.11
CA ASP A 55 -19.28 2.03 -18.43
C ASP A 55 -20.08 1.59 -17.19
N VAL A 56 -20.65 0.38 -17.21
CA VAL A 56 -21.41 -0.17 -16.09
C VAL A 56 -20.49 -0.46 -14.92
N LEU A 57 -19.36 -1.11 -15.17
CA LEU A 57 -18.34 -1.39 -14.18
C LEU A 57 -17.68 -0.10 -13.70
N ARG A 58 -17.37 0.84 -14.59
CA ARG A 58 -16.83 2.16 -14.26
C ARG A 58 -17.74 2.89 -13.27
N SER A 59 -19.02 3.01 -13.60
CA SER A 59 -20.03 3.65 -12.73
C SER A 59 -20.16 2.94 -11.38
N THR A 60 -20.15 1.60 -11.38
CA THR A 60 -20.19 0.78 -10.17
C THR A 60 -18.97 1.02 -9.28
N ILE A 61 -17.77 1.09 -9.85
CA ILE A 61 -16.54 1.36 -9.10
C ILE A 61 -16.59 2.76 -8.50
N LEU A 62 -16.88 3.80 -9.31
CA LEU A 62 -16.92 5.19 -8.86
C LEU A 62 -17.94 5.39 -7.72
N LYS A 63 -19.15 4.84 -7.87
CA LYS A 63 -20.18 4.89 -6.83
C LYS A 63 -19.72 4.23 -5.53
N ASN A 64 -19.23 3.00 -5.61
CA ASN A 64 -18.79 2.26 -4.42
C ASN A 64 -17.64 2.95 -3.70
N LEU A 65 -16.68 3.50 -4.45
CA LEU A 65 -15.54 4.23 -3.88
C LEU A 65 -15.96 5.55 -3.24
N GLY A 66 -16.91 6.27 -3.85
CA GLY A 66 -17.50 7.48 -3.25
C GLY A 66 -18.24 7.18 -1.93
N ASP A 67 -19.10 6.16 -1.93
CA ASP A 67 -19.82 5.71 -0.73
C ASP A 67 -18.84 5.29 0.38
N VAL A 68 -17.80 4.53 0.02
CA VAL A 68 -16.75 4.11 0.97
C VAL A 68 -15.98 5.29 1.52
N TRP A 69 -15.63 6.28 0.69
CA TRP A 69 -14.86 7.43 1.12
C TRP A 69 -15.63 8.29 2.11
N SER A 70 -16.88 8.60 1.82
CA SER A 70 -17.74 9.41 2.70
C SER A 70 -17.82 8.81 4.11
N GLU A 71 -18.03 7.50 4.21
CA GLU A 71 -18.06 6.81 5.51
C GLU A 71 -16.66 6.71 6.16
N ALA A 72 -15.61 6.49 5.36
CA ALA A 72 -14.23 6.40 5.86
C ALA A 72 -13.73 7.74 6.42
N GLU A 73 -14.04 8.84 5.75
CA GLU A 73 -13.67 10.20 6.14
C GLU A 73 -14.33 10.58 7.47
N GLY A 74 -15.66 10.42 7.58
CA GLY A 74 -16.37 10.71 8.82
C GLY A 74 -15.93 9.84 10.01
N MET A 75 -15.51 8.59 9.76
CA MET A 75 -14.91 7.76 10.83
C MET A 75 -13.47 8.18 11.15
N ALA A 76 -12.66 8.53 10.16
CA ALA A 76 -11.29 8.99 10.36
C ALA A 76 -11.25 10.28 11.18
N GLU A 77 -12.14 11.24 10.91
CA GLU A 77 -12.25 12.48 11.69
C GLU A 77 -12.51 12.19 13.17
N LYS A 78 -13.45 11.29 13.48
CA LYS A 78 -13.74 10.87 14.86
C LYS A 78 -12.57 10.11 15.50
N PHE A 79 -11.91 9.26 14.72
CA PHE A 79 -10.77 8.48 15.18
C PHE A 79 -9.59 9.38 15.55
N PHE A 80 -9.21 10.30 14.67
CA PHE A 80 -8.06 11.21 14.85
C PHE A 80 -8.36 12.42 15.75
N SER A 81 -9.61 12.67 16.14
CA SER A 81 -9.98 13.69 17.15
C SER A 81 -10.23 13.10 18.54
N SER A 82 -10.29 11.78 18.68
CA SER A 82 -10.56 11.13 19.97
C SER A 82 -9.35 11.20 20.90
N ALA A 83 -9.48 11.87 22.04
CA ALA A 83 -8.42 11.96 23.05
C ALA A 83 -7.95 10.59 23.55
N SER A 84 -8.86 9.60 23.67
CA SER A 84 -8.50 8.24 24.09
C SER A 84 -7.69 7.49 23.02
N VAL A 85 -7.91 7.79 21.74
CA VAL A 85 -7.12 7.24 20.64
C VAL A 85 -5.76 7.94 20.59
N LEU A 86 -5.75 9.27 20.53
CA LEU A 86 -4.52 10.07 20.43
C LEU A 86 -3.54 9.74 21.57
N SER A 87 -4.04 9.62 22.81
CA SER A 87 -3.20 9.27 23.97
C SER A 87 -2.48 7.91 23.85
N ARG A 88 -2.95 7.00 22.97
CA ARG A 88 -2.30 5.72 22.68
C ARG A 88 -1.42 5.74 21.43
N LEU A 89 -1.71 6.60 20.45
CA LEU A 89 -0.98 6.62 19.17
C LEU A 89 0.21 7.58 19.20
N GLU A 90 0.04 8.75 19.83
CA GLU A 90 1.07 9.78 19.92
C GLU A 90 2.25 9.29 20.75
N LYS A 91 3.45 9.64 20.29
CA LYS A 91 4.73 9.33 20.97
C LYS A 91 4.99 7.84 21.22
N THR A 92 4.16 6.96 20.66
CA THR A 92 4.28 5.51 20.78
C THR A 92 4.95 4.94 19.54
N GLY A 93 5.92 4.06 19.71
CA GLY A 93 6.55 3.39 18.57
C GLY A 93 7.37 4.30 17.65
N ILE A 94 8.07 5.30 18.21
CA ILE A 94 8.85 6.30 17.46
C ILE A 94 10.03 5.64 16.75
N VAL A 95 10.20 5.95 15.46
CA VAL A 95 11.45 5.77 14.71
C VAL A 95 11.88 7.14 14.18
N CYS A 96 12.99 7.68 14.68
CA CYS A 96 13.46 8.98 14.21
C CYS A 96 14.01 8.90 12.78
N ARG A 97 14.02 10.04 12.08
CA ARG A 97 14.51 10.15 10.69
C ARG A 97 15.89 9.54 10.49
N ALA A 98 16.86 9.88 11.33
CA ALA A 98 18.24 9.39 11.21
C ALA A 98 18.31 7.85 11.30
N SER A 99 17.53 7.26 12.21
CA SER A 99 17.45 5.80 12.32
C SER A 99 16.77 5.20 11.09
N ALA A 100 15.67 5.81 10.62
CA ALA A 100 14.94 5.36 9.43
C ALA A 100 15.81 5.37 8.17
N GLU A 101 16.62 6.41 7.97
CA GLU A 101 17.60 6.50 6.88
C GLU A 101 18.69 5.44 7.04
N SER A 102 19.26 5.30 8.24
CA SER A 102 20.36 4.36 8.51
C SER A 102 19.98 2.89 8.29
N ILE A 103 18.75 2.49 8.63
CA ILE A 103 18.28 1.10 8.43
C ILE A 103 17.60 0.90 7.07
N GLY A 104 17.48 1.98 6.28
CA GLY A 104 16.91 1.92 4.94
C GLY A 104 15.40 1.64 4.90
N LEU A 105 14.62 2.22 5.81
CA LEU A 105 13.15 2.10 5.77
C LEU A 105 12.60 2.49 4.40
N VAL A 106 11.50 1.84 4.00
CA VAL A 106 10.80 2.13 2.75
C VAL A 106 9.32 2.38 2.98
N GLY A 107 8.69 3.06 2.03
CA GLY A 107 7.25 3.23 2.00
C GLY A 107 6.68 4.10 3.10
N MET A 108 5.45 3.78 3.50
CA MET A 108 4.72 4.46 4.57
C MET A 108 5.54 4.57 5.87
N ALA A 109 6.32 3.55 6.23
CA ALA A 109 7.15 3.58 7.44
C ALA A 109 8.30 4.62 7.35
N ALA A 110 8.94 4.73 6.18
CA ALA A 110 9.95 5.74 5.92
C ALA A 110 9.33 7.14 5.92
N ARG A 111 8.22 7.31 5.20
CA ARG A 111 7.50 8.58 5.08
C ARG A 111 6.92 9.07 6.41
N ALA A 112 6.55 8.16 7.31
CA ALA A 112 6.11 8.50 8.66
C ALA A 112 7.23 9.07 9.53
N SER A 113 8.49 8.76 9.19
CA SER A 113 9.71 9.18 9.88
C SER A 113 10.42 10.32 9.14
N GLY A 114 9.72 11.01 8.23
CA GLY A 114 10.24 12.16 7.47
C GLY A 114 11.07 11.81 6.25
N VAL A 115 11.23 10.54 5.88
CA VAL A 115 12.04 10.12 4.73
C VAL A 115 11.13 10.01 3.50
N PRO A 116 11.23 10.92 2.50
CA PRO A 116 10.29 11.01 1.38
C PRO A 116 10.59 9.97 0.29
N ARG A 117 10.62 8.68 0.64
CA ARG A 117 10.89 7.59 -0.29
C ARG A 117 9.58 6.99 -0.81
N ASP A 118 9.34 7.04 -2.12
CA ASP A 118 8.16 6.46 -2.78
C ASP A 118 8.48 6.15 -4.23
N VAL A 119 8.44 4.86 -4.61
CA VAL A 119 8.82 4.44 -5.97
C VAL A 119 7.98 5.13 -7.04
N ARG A 120 6.71 5.47 -6.75
CA ARG A 120 5.82 6.12 -7.73
C ARG A 120 6.26 7.54 -8.05
N ALA A 121 6.99 8.19 -7.16
CA ALA A 121 7.53 9.53 -7.36
C ALA A 121 9.00 9.49 -7.81
N ASP A 122 9.80 8.60 -7.22
CA ASP A 122 11.25 8.51 -7.47
C ASP A 122 11.55 7.81 -8.81
N HIS A 123 10.74 6.81 -9.18
CA HIS A 123 10.88 6.00 -10.39
C HIS A 123 9.50 5.75 -11.04
N PRO A 124 8.80 6.80 -11.51
CA PRO A 124 7.44 6.69 -12.01
C PRO A 124 7.36 5.75 -13.22
N TRP A 125 6.37 4.85 -13.21
CA TRP A 125 6.12 3.89 -14.29
C TRP A 125 4.62 3.72 -14.54
N GLY A 126 4.27 3.36 -15.77
CA GLY A 126 2.88 3.15 -16.20
C GLY A 126 2.04 4.39 -15.94
N GLY A 127 0.84 4.21 -15.38
CA GLY A 127 -0.08 5.31 -15.07
C GLY A 127 0.43 6.31 -14.02
N TYR A 128 1.56 6.08 -13.36
CA TYR A 128 2.17 7.09 -12.47
C TYR A 128 3.15 8.02 -13.20
N ALA A 129 3.52 7.72 -14.45
CA ALA A 129 4.32 8.61 -15.28
C ALA A 129 3.57 9.88 -15.68
N ASP A 130 2.27 9.78 -15.96
CA ASP A 130 1.46 10.95 -16.38
C ASP A 130 0.69 11.62 -15.24
N VAL A 131 0.59 10.95 -14.08
CA VAL A 131 -0.06 11.51 -12.88
C VAL A 131 0.98 11.61 -11.77
N PRO A 132 1.69 12.74 -11.67
CA PRO A 132 2.73 12.91 -10.67
C PRO A 132 2.11 12.90 -9.27
N LEU A 133 2.45 11.86 -8.52
CA LEU A 133 2.07 11.75 -7.12
C LEU A 133 2.99 12.59 -6.24
N ARG A 134 2.40 13.27 -5.26
CA ARG A 134 3.14 13.92 -4.17
C ARG A 134 3.11 13.00 -2.95
N PRO A 135 4.23 12.36 -2.58
CA PRO A 135 4.25 11.51 -1.39
C PRO A 135 3.96 12.33 -0.15
N VAL A 136 3.08 11.80 0.70
CA VAL A 136 2.75 12.42 1.99
C VAL A 136 3.79 11.98 3.01
N THR A 137 4.33 12.93 3.78
CA THR A 137 5.26 12.66 4.88
C THR A 137 4.72 13.14 6.21
N GLN A 138 5.28 12.59 7.29
CA GLN A 138 5.11 13.01 8.67
C GLN A 138 6.50 12.98 9.33
N GLU A 139 6.67 13.65 10.47
CA GLU A 139 7.99 13.79 11.09
C GLU A 139 8.16 13.01 12.39
N SER A 140 7.07 12.74 13.13
CA SER A 140 7.13 12.15 14.47
C SER A 140 7.61 10.71 14.48
N GLY A 141 7.44 9.97 13.38
CA GLY A 141 7.83 8.56 13.29
C GLY A 141 7.07 7.63 14.24
N ASP A 142 5.99 8.09 14.88
CA ASP A 142 5.18 7.33 15.82
C ASP A 142 4.04 6.57 15.13
N VAL A 143 3.25 5.85 15.92
CA VAL A 143 2.08 5.13 15.42
C VAL A 143 1.07 6.10 14.80
N LEU A 144 0.87 7.29 15.39
CA LEU A 144 -0.04 8.29 14.85
C LEU A 144 0.37 8.69 13.42
N ALA A 145 1.64 9.05 13.19
CA ALA A 145 2.15 9.37 11.86
C ALA A 145 1.91 8.24 10.85
N ARG A 146 2.20 6.99 11.23
CA ARG A 146 1.96 5.81 10.38
C ARG A 146 0.48 5.57 10.11
N ALA A 147 -0.41 5.86 11.05
CA ALA A 147 -1.85 5.76 10.86
C ALA A 147 -2.37 6.88 9.95
N PHE A 148 -1.89 8.10 10.16
CA PHE A 148 -2.36 9.29 9.44
C PHE A 148 -1.92 9.28 7.97
N ILE A 149 -0.69 8.85 7.66
CA ILE A 149 -0.26 8.67 6.26
C ILE A 149 -1.18 7.71 5.52
N ARG A 150 -1.60 6.59 6.14
CA ARG A 150 -2.54 5.66 5.50
C ARG A 150 -3.88 6.32 5.19
N TYR A 151 -4.39 7.16 6.08
CA TYR A 151 -5.62 7.92 5.81
C TYR A 151 -5.45 8.86 4.62
N LEU A 152 -4.34 9.61 4.58
CA LEU A 152 -4.04 10.53 3.47
C LEU A 152 -3.82 9.78 2.14
N GLU A 153 -3.17 8.62 2.17
CA GLU A 153 -2.96 7.77 1.00
C GLU A 153 -4.25 7.11 0.51
N ILE A 154 -5.21 6.80 1.38
CA ILE A 154 -6.55 6.35 0.94
C ILE A 154 -7.21 7.47 0.13
N ARG A 155 -7.20 8.70 0.63
CA ARG A 155 -7.75 9.86 -0.08
C ARG A 155 -7.08 10.05 -1.45
N GLN A 156 -5.75 10.04 -1.47
CA GLN A 156 -4.98 10.21 -2.70
C GLN A 156 -5.21 9.06 -3.69
N SER A 157 -5.34 7.82 -3.21
CA SER A 157 -5.62 6.66 -4.06
C SER A 157 -6.99 6.77 -4.73
N LEU A 158 -8.00 7.25 -4.00
CA LEU A 158 -9.34 7.45 -4.55
C LEU A 158 -9.35 8.51 -5.64
N GLU A 159 -8.62 9.61 -5.45
CA GLU A 159 -8.50 10.67 -6.45
C GLU A 159 -7.81 10.17 -7.72
N VAL A 160 -6.72 9.40 -7.58
CA VAL A 160 -6.05 8.78 -8.73
C VAL A 160 -6.98 7.81 -9.47
N ILE A 161 -7.69 6.95 -8.74
CA ILE A 161 -8.63 6.01 -9.37
C ILE A 161 -9.74 6.76 -10.09
N ARG A 162 -10.30 7.79 -9.47
CA ARG A 162 -11.35 8.62 -10.06
C ARG A 162 -10.87 9.29 -11.35
N GLN A 163 -9.74 10.00 -11.29
CA GLN A 163 -9.13 10.66 -12.44
C GLN A 163 -8.86 9.67 -13.58
N ARG A 164 -8.30 8.49 -13.26
CA ARG A 164 -7.97 7.48 -14.27
C ARG A 164 -9.20 6.79 -14.86
N LEU A 165 -10.29 6.65 -14.11
CA LEU A 165 -11.55 6.12 -14.63
C LEU A 165 -12.32 7.16 -15.45
N GLU A 166 -12.18 8.45 -15.16
CA GLU A 166 -12.76 9.54 -15.95
C GLU A 166 -12.03 9.70 -17.31
N ASP A 167 -10.71 9.49 -17.32
CA ASP A 167 -9.84 9.62 -18.50
C ASP A 167 -9.22 8.26 -18.91
N LEU A 168 -10.07 7.24 -19.06
CA LEU A 168 -9.65 5.94 -19.59
C LEU A 168 -9.41 6.06 -21.10
N PRO A 169 -8.19 5.79 -21.60
CA PRO A 169 -7.93 5.81 -23.04
C PRO A 169 -8.62 4.62 -23.72
N ASP A 170 -9.11 4.84 -24.93
CA ASP A 170 -9.56 3.77 -25.80
C ASP A 170 -8.38 2.87 -26.21
N GLY A 171 -8.62 1.57 -26.35
CA GLY A 171 -7.62 0.64 -26.86
C GLY A 171 -7.79 -0.77 -26.31
N ALA A 172 -6.95 -1.68 -26.80
CA ALA A 172 -6.95 -3.04 -26.30
C ALA A 172 -6.38 -3.09 -24.87
N ALA A 173 -7.14 -3.62 -23.93
CA ALA A 173 -6.71 -3.81 -22.54
C ALA A 173 -5.51 -4.77 -22.37
N ARG A 174 -5.18 -5.54 -23.41
CA ARG A 174 -4.09 -6.51 -23.40
C ARG A 174 -3.41 -6.59 -24.76
N SER A 175 -2.09 -6.62 -24.75
CA SER A 175 -1.25 -6.86 -25.93
C SER A 175 -1.56 -8.24 -26.54
N THR A 176 -1.64 -8.28 -27.87
CA THR A 176 -1.73 -9.51 -28.66
C THR A 176 -0.37 -10.12 -28.97
N SER A 177 0.73 -9.45 -28.59
CA SER A 177 2.08 -9.97 -28.80
C SER A 177 2.22 -11.31 -28.08
N ALA A 178 2.47 -12.37 -28.86
CA ALA A 178 2.77 -13.70 -28.32
C ALA A 178 3.89 -13.59 -27.28
N HIS A 179 3.82 -14.40 -26.22
CA HIS A 179 4.85 -14.47 -25.18
C HIS A 179 6.21 -14.75 -25.85
N ALA A 180 7.00 -13.69 -26.05
CA ALA A 180 8.32 -13.83 -26.62
C ALA A 180 9.19 -14.63 -25.66
N THR A 181 10.02 -15.51 -26.20
CA THR A 181 11.16 -16.05 -25.46
C THR A 181 11.93 -14.88 -24.87
N LEU A 182 12.20 -14.92 -23.56
CA LEU A 182 12.95 -13.83 -22.93
C LEU A 182 14.36 -13.76 -23.52
N PRO A 183 14.94 -12.55 -23.65
CA PRO A 183 16.30 -12.40 -24.15
C PRO A 183 17.30 -13.18 -23.28
N PRO A 184 18.28 -13.88 -23.87
CA PRO A 184 19.28 -14.61 -23.11
C PRO A 184 20.26 -13.67 -22.40
N ASP A 185 20.86 -14.16 -21.31
CA ASP A 185 21.92 -13.47 -20.55
C ASP A 185 21.55 -12.02 -20.16
N ARG A 186 20.38 -11.85 -19.54
CA ARG A 186 19.88 -10.56 -19.03
C ARG A 186 19.62 -10.59 -17.54
N LEU A 187 19.86 -9.45 -16.91
CA LEU A 187 19.30 -9.08 -15.61
C LEU A 187 18.24 -8.00 -15.86
N ALA A 188 17.03 -8.21 -15.36
CA ALA A 188 16.02 -7.17 -15.29
C ALA A 188 15.58 -6.97 -13.84
N VAL A 189 15.45 -5.70 -13.45
CA VAL A 189 14.99 -5.27 -12.12
C VAL A 189 13.78 -4.37 -12.33
N SER A 190 12.70 -4.67 -11.60
CA SER A 190 11.48 -3.86 -11.58
C SER A 190 11.15 -3.47 -10.15
N LEU A 191 10.72 -2.22 -9.98
CA LEU A 191 10.34 -1.64 -8.70
C LEU A 191 8.89 -1.16 -8.79
N VAL A 192 8.10 -1.43 -7.76
CA VAL A 192 6.76 -0.86 -7.60
C VAL A 192 6.52 -0.48 -6.14
N GLU A 193 5.69 0.53 -5.90
CA GLU A 193 5.27 0.89 -4.54
C GLU A 193 4.04 0.06 -4.15
N GLY A 194 4.23 -0.94 -3.28
CA GLY A 194 3.12 -1.55 -2.56
C GLY A 194 2.66 -0.66 -1.40
N TRP A 195 1.50 -0.97 -0.82
CA TRP A 195 0.98 -0.18 0.32
C TRP A 195 1.87 -0.25 1.59
N ARG A 196 2.78 -1.23 1.68
CA ARG A 196 3.82 -1.30 2.72
C ARG A 196 5.13 -0.60 2.35
N GLY A 197 5.33 -0.29 1.07
CA GLY A 197 6.54 0.28 0.49
C GLY A 197 7.00 -0.39 -0.79
N GLU A 198 8.25 -0.12 -1.15
CA GLU A 198 8.94 -0.67 -2.32
C GLU A 198 9.00 -2.21 -2.35
N ILE A 199 8.38 -2.78 -3.38
CA ILE A 199 8.52 -4.18 -3.80
C ILE A 199 9.47 -4.22 -5.00
N LEU A 200 10.47 -5.10 -4.94
CA LEU A 200 11.42 -5.31 -6.03
C LEU A 200 11.27 -6.72 -6.59
N HIS A 201 11.31 -6.83 -7.90
CA HIS A 201 11.42 -8.07 -8.65
C HIS A 201 12.71 -8.05 -9.47
N ALA A 202 13.57 -9.05 -9.28
CA ALA A 202 14.77 -9.24 -10.08
C ALA A 202 14.72 -10.60 -10.79
N VAL A 203 14.95 -10.60 -12.09
CA VAL A 203 14.98 -11.81 -12.92
C VAL A 203 16.29 -11.89 -13.70
N VAL A 204 16.88 -13.09 -13.74
CA VAL A 204 18.06 -13.40 -14.54
C VAL A 204 17.71 -14.50 -15.53
N THR A 205 18.02 -14.27 -16.80
CA THR A 205 17.90 -15.27 -17.87
C THR A 205 19.27 -15.88 -18.20
N GLY A 206 19.27 -17.18 -18.48
CA GLY A 206 20.46 -17.88 -18.99
C GLY A 206 20.62 -17.76 -20.50
N GLY A 207 21.62 -18.43 -21.06
CA GLY A 207 21.94 -18.38 -22.49
C GLY A 207 20.84 -18.90 -23.44
N ASP A 208 19.86 -19.65 -22.92
CA ASP A 208 18.69 -20.13 -23.67
C ASP A 208 17.44 -19.25 -23.46
N GLY A 209 17.57 -18.12 -22.76
CA GLY A 209 16.47 -17.22 -22.43
C GLY A 209 15.57 -17.72 -21.29
N ARG A 210 15.83 -18.90 -20.70
CA ARG A 210 15.06 -19.36 -19.54
C ARG A 210 15.47 -18.61 -18.29
N VAL A 211 14.50 -18.40 -17.39
CA VAL A 211 14.76 -17.82 -16.07
C VAL A 211 15.60 -18.79 -15.26
N ILE A 212 16.83 -18.39 -14.94
CA ILE A 212 17.74 -19.17 -14.09
C ILE A 212 17.75 -18.67 -12.65
N ARG A 213 17.32 -17.43 -12.41
CA ARG A 213 17.15 -16.88 -11.07
C ARG A 213 16.01 -15.87 -11.05
N TYR A 214 15.22 -15.93 -9.99
CA TYR A 214 14.19 -14.94 -9.71
C TYR A 214 14.20 -14.62 -8.22
N ARG A 215 14.21 -13.33 -7.89
CA ARG A 215 14.18 -12.84 -6.51
C ARG A 215 13.10 -11.79 -6.39
N VAL A 216 12.25 -11.95 -5.37
CA VAL A 216 11.33 -10.92 -4.93
C VAL A 216 11.87 -10.37 -3.62
N LYS A 217 11.77 -9.05 -3.42
CA LYS A 217 12.00 -8.41 -2.14
C LYS A 217 10.72 -7.66 -1.75
N ASP A 218 10.12 -8.10 -0.65
CA ASP A 218 8.99 -7.40 -0.02
C ASP A 218 9.52 -6.23 0.83
N PRO A 219 8.74 -5.15 1.01
CA PRO A 219 9.07 -4.05 1.91
C PRO A 219 9.44 -4.48 3.32
N SER A 220 8.86 -5.58 3.79
CA SER A 220 9.06 -6.12 5.15
C SER A 220 10.53 -6.48 5.40
N VAL A 221 11.30 -6.86 4.38
CA VAL A 221 12.75 -7.11 4.51
C VAL A 221 13.49 -5.93 5.12
N HIS A 222 13.15 -4.69 4.71
CA HIS A 222 13.73 -3.49 5.31
C HIS A 222 12.97 -3.04 6.57
N ASN A 223 11.64 -3.13 6.53
CA ASN A 223 10.82 -2.50 7.56
C ASN A 223 10.77 -3.27 8.89
N TRP A 224 11.15 -4.55 8.94
CA TRP A 224 11.21 -5.33 10.19
C TRP A 224 12.17 -4.73 11.23
N PHE A 225 13.31 -4.18 10.79
CA PHE A 225 14.22 -3.47 11.68
C PHE A 225 13.57 -2.21 12.27
N GLY A 226 12.69 -1.54 11.51
CA GLY A 226 11.92 -0.41 12.00
C GLY A 226 11.01 -0.78 13.16
N LEU A 227 10.35 -1.93 13.08
CA LEU A 227 9.53 -2.43 14.20
C LEU A 227 10.40 -2.74 15.44
N ALA A 228 11.57 -3.35 15.25
CA ALA A 228 12.49 -3.63 16.35
C ALA A 228 13.00 -2.36 17.05
N LEU A 229 13.10 -1.23 16.34
CA LEU A 229 13.37 0.07 16.94
C LEU A 229 12.13 0.65 17.63
N ALA A 230 10.97 0.57 16.96
CA ALA A 230 9.72 1.14 17.46
C ALA A 230 9.31 0.56 18.82
N VAL A 231 9.55 -0.73 19.08
CA VAL A 231 9.16 -1.34 20.36
C VAL A 231 10.05 -0.95 21.55
N ARG A 232 11.17 -0.25 21.32
CA ARG A 232 12.10 0.13 22.40
C ARG A 232 11.50 1.24 23.25
N HIS A 233 11.75 1.23 24.55
CA HIS A 233 11.31 2.27 25.48
C HIS A 233 9.80 2.54 25.51
N ASN A 234 8.98 1.55 25.11
CA ASN A 234 7.52 1.58 25.20
C ASN A 234 7.02 0.59 26.27
N GLY A 235 5.78 0.73 26.69
CA GLY A 235 5.13 -0.25 27.56
C GLY A 235 4.89 -1.57 26.81
N ILE A 236 4.85 -2.69 27.53
CA ILE A 236 4.54 -4.00 26.92
C ILE A 236 3.17 -4.01 26.22
N SER A 237 2.22 -3.21 26.73
CA SER A 237 0.89 -3.00 26.16
C SER A 237 0.88 -2.30 24.80
N ASP A 238 2.00 -1.69 24.41
CA ASP A 238 2.12 -0.95 23.15
C ASP A 238 2.74 -1.79 22.04
N PHE A 239 3.22 -3.00 22.37
CA PHE A 239 3.75 -3.93 21.36
C PHE A 239 2.73 -4.25 20.25
N PRO A 240 1.46 -4.63 20.54
CA PRO A 240 0.48 -4.90 19.50
C PRO A 240 0.29 -3.71 18.57
N LEU A 241 0.21 -2.52 19.15
CA LEU A 241 0.02 -1.27 18.43
C LEU A 241 1.21 -0.93 17.53
N CYS A 242 2.44 -1.07 18.04
CA CYS A 242 3.65 -0.92 17.25
C CYS A 242 3.65 -1.89 16.08
N ASN A 243 3.44 -3.18 16.34
CA ASN A 243 3.41 -4.21 15.30
C ASN A 243 2.36 -3.91 14.22
N LYS A 244 1.13 -3.59 14.63
CA LYS A 244 0.03 -3.31 13.71
C LYS A 244 0.22 -2.03 12.92
N SER A 245 0.91 -1.04 13.48
CA SER A 245 1.23 0.21 12.78
C SER A 245 2.20 0.03 11.61
N PHE A 246 3.01 -1.04 11.57
CA PHE A 246 3.78 -1.43 10.37
C PHE A 246 3.00 -2.46 9.51
N ASN A 247 2.28 -3.38 10.18
CA ASN A 247 1.52 -4.47 9.58
C ASN A 247 2.33 -5.31 8.58
N LEU A 248 3.57 -5.68 8.92
CA LEU A 248 4.51 -6.34 8.02
C LEU A 248 4.07 -7.75 7.59
N SER A 249 4.62 -8.21 6.48
CA SER A 249 4.43 -9.55 5.96
C SER A 249 5.50 -10.48 6.51
N TYR A 250 5.10 -11.53 7.24
CA TYR A 250 6.01 -12.58 7.67
C TYR A 250 6.56 -13.35 6.48
N CYS A 251 5.67 -13.90 5.65
CA CYS A 251 6.09 -14.62 4.44
C CYS A 251 6.86 -13.72 3.47
N GLY A 252 6.54 -12.42 3.39
CA GLY A 252 7.26 -11.48 2.54
C GLY A 252 8.72 -11.27 2.98
N HIS A 253 9.01 -11.37 4.27
CA HIS A 253 10.38 -11.32 4.78
C HIS A 253 11.19 -12.57 4.40
N ASP A 254 10.53 -13.72 4.34
CA ASP A 254 11.15 -15.01 4.04
C ASP A 254 11.35 -15.27 2.53
N LEU A 255 10.79 -14.42 1.64
CA LEU A 255 10.94 -14.50 0.17
C LEU A 255 12.37 -14.21 -0.30
#